data_AF-A0A5N5SXH6-F1
#
_entry.id   AF-A0A5N5SXH6-F1
#
_cell.length_a   1.000
_cell.length_b   1.000
_cell.length_c   1.000
_cell.angle_alpha   90.00
_cell.angle_beta   90.00
_cell.angle_gamma   90.00
#
_symmetry.space_group_name_H-M   'P 1'
#
loop_
_entity.id
_entity.type
_entity.pdbx_description
1 polymer ?
#
loop_
_entity_poly.entity_id
_entity_poly.type
_entity_poly.pdbx_seq_one_letter_code
_entity_poly.pdbx_strand_id
1 'polypeptide(L)'
;MICLLYILRVLKLLNWCLLILILITLIPSPESKHMGETREERINQYHEESSIPVLGLREGSLLHVTDNSAKLRGLKNAKLFIKEQESKEFEVGSDLSFLLHS
;
A
#
# COMPACT_ATOMS: atom_id res chain seq x y z
N MET A 1 -13.37 -9.74 -19.55
CA MET A 1 -13.22 -8.75 -18.46
C MET A 1 -11.74 -8.50 -18.17
N ILE A 2 -10.99 -8.28 -19.24
CA ILE A 2 -9.53 -8.27 -19.37
C ILE A 2 -9.00 -6.80 -19.37
N CYS A 3 -9.89 -5.84 -19.12
CA CYS A 3 -9.65 -4.41 -19.35
C CYS A 3 -8.83 -3.68 -18.28
N LEU A 4 -8.65 -4.22 -17.07
CA LEU A 4 -7.89 -3.53 -16.01
C LEU A 4 -6.45 -4.05 -15.83
N LEU A 5 -6.19 -5.32 -16.18
CA LEU A 5 -4.84 -5.92 -16.06
C LEU A 5 -3.83 -5.34 -17.07
N TYR A 6 -4.29 -4.75 -18.18
CA TYR A 6 -3.40 -4.29 -19.25
C TYR A 6 -2.82 -2.89 -19.00
N ILE A 7 -3.51 -2.03 -18.22
CA ILE A 7 -3.04 -0.68 -17.90
C ILE A 7 -1.82 -0.72 -16.96
N LEU A 8 -1.77 -1.70 -16.04
CA LEU A 8 -0.61 -1.92 -15.16
C LEU A 8 0.61 -2.48 -15.89
N ARG A 9 0.44 -3.07 -17.08
CA ARG A 9 1.54 -3.65 -17.86
C ARG A 9 2.19 -2.66 -18.83
N VAL A 10 1.50 -1.56 -19.18
CA VAL A 10 2.03 -0.47 -20.05
C VAL A 10 2.92 0.51 -19.27
N LEU A 11 2.81 0.58 -17.94
CA LEU A 11 3.69 1.37 -17.07
C LEU A 11 4.98 0.65 -16.65
N LYS A 12 5.40 -0.39 -17.38
CA LYS A 12 6.67 -1.09 -17.14
C LYS A 12 7.91 -0.37 -17.69
N LEU A 13 7.79 0.85 -18.22
CA LEU A 13 8.82 1.46 -19.07
C LEU A 13 9.33 2.86 -18.66
N LEU A 14 8.83 3.50 -17.60
CA LEU A 14 9.35 4.82 -17.22
C LEU A 14 9.52 4.92 -15.69
N ASN A 15 10.77 4.75 -15.26
CA ASN A 15 11.31 5.05 -13.94
C ASN A 15 10.72 4.29 -12.74
N TRP A 16 11.58 3.48 -12.13
CA TRP A 16 11.49 2.80 -10.82
C TRP A 16 11.17 3.68 -9.59
N CYS A 17 10.47 4.81 -9.75
CA CYS A 17 10.15 5.75 -8.67
C CYS A 17 8.75 5.56 -8.06
N LEU A 18 8.04 4.48 -8.42
CA LEU A 18 6.64 4.23 -8.04
C LEU A 18 6.44 2.93 -7.24
N LEU A 19 7.47 2.51 -6.49
CA LEU A 19 7.33 1.41 -5.54
C LEU A 19 6.42 1.86 -4.39
N ILE A 20 5.21 1.29 -4.38
CA ILE A 20 4.32 1.17 -3.22
C ILE A 20 3.63 2.49 -2.82
N LEU A 21 2.89 3.10 -3.74
CA LEU A 21 1.88 4.10 -3.41
C LEU A 21 0.51 3.64 -3.90
N ILE A 22 -0.01 2.55 -3.33
CA ILE A 22 -1.46 2.33 -3.40
C ILE A 22 -2.05 3.23 -2.32
N LEU A 23 -2.52 4.40 -2.75
CA LEU A 23 -3.33 5.32 -1.94
C LEU A 23 -4.61 4.58 -1.51
N ILE A 24 -4.51 3.81 -0.44
CA ILE A 24 -5.66 3.14 0.17
C ILE A 24 -6.27 4.16 1.11
N THR A 25 -7.19 4.98 0.60
CA THR A 25 -8.11 5.76 1.44
C THR A 25 -8.91 4.76 2.27
N LEU A 26 -8.44 4.45 3.47
CA LEU A 26 -9.17 3.73 4.52
C LEU A 26 -10.25 4.65 5.08
N ILE A 27 -11.25 4.99 4.26
CA ILE A 27 -12.50 5.53 4.75
C ILE A 27 -13.43 4.33 4.90
N PRO A 28 -13.67 3.80 6.12
CA PRO A 28 -14.91 3.11 6.37
C PRO A 28 -15.99 4.20 6.31
N SER A 29 -16.88 4.15 5.33
CA SER A 29 -18.16 4.85 5.46
C SER A 29 -18.89 4.19 6.64
N PRO A 30 -19.09 4.89 7.77
CA PRO A 30 -19.70 4.27 8.96
C PRO A 30 -21.17 3.89 8.75
N GLU A 31 -21.77 4.20 7.59
CA GLU A 31 -23.19 4.01 7.31
C GLU A 31 -23.51 3.05 6.15
N SER A 32 -22.53 2.47 5.46
CA SER A 32 -22.84 1.56 4.36
C SER A 32 -22.85 0.10 4.81
N LYS A 33 -24.05 -0.50 4.81
CA LYS A 33 -24.29 -1.94 4.90
C LYS A 33 -23.86 -2.65 3.60
N HIS A 34 -22.68 -2.33 3.08
CA HIS A 34 -22.11 -3.01 1.94
C HIS A 34 -21.47 -4.31 2.42
N MET A 35 -22.10 -5.43 2.07
CA MET A 35 -21.52 -6.79 2.14
C MET A 35 -20.42 -6.99 1.08
N GLY A 36 -19.70 -5.93 0.71
CA GLY A 36 -18.59 -6.00 -0.22
C GLY A 36 -17.31 -6.31 0.52
N GLU A 37 -16.37 -6.95 -0.17
CA GLU A 37 -15.05 -7.26 0.38
C GLU A 37 -14.37 -6.00 0.94
N THR A 38 -13.86 -6.14 2.16
CA THR A 38 -13.01 -5.16 2.81
C THR A 38 -11.75 -4.92 1.98
N ARG A 39 -11.11 -3.76 2.21
CA ARG A 39 -9.83 -3.46 1.55
C ARG A 39 -8.73 -4.44 1.98
N GLU A 40 -8.80 -4.95 3.20
CA GLU A 40 -7.84 -5.94 3.70
C GLU A 40 -8.01 -7.28 2.97
N GLU A 41 -9.24 -7.75 2.76
CA GLU A 41 -9.51 -8.96 1.98
C GLU A 41 -8.97 -8.87 0.55
N ARG A 42 -9.12 -7.72 -0.11
CA ARG A 42 -8.55 -7.51 -1.45
C ARG A 42 -7.02 -7.51 -1.48
N ILE A 43 -6.38 -7.01 -0.42
CA ILE A 43 -4.91 -7.06 -0.31
C ILE A 43 -4.44 -8.49 -0.05
N ASN A 44 -5.18 -9.25 0.76
CA ASN A 44 -4.89 -10.66 0.99
C ASN A 44 -5.01 -11.47 -0.31
N GLN A 45 -6.07 -11.24 -1.11
CA GLN A 45 -6.20 -11.83 -2.45
C GLN A 45 -5.05 -11.44 -3.38
N TYR A 46 -4.61 -10.18 -3.34
CA TYR A 46 -3.42 -9.76 -4.08
C TYR A 46 -2.17 -10.56 -3.65
N HIS A 47 -2.04 -10.85 -2.35
CA HIS A 47 -0.94 -11.65 -1.81
C HIS A 47 -1.03 -13.15 -2.11
N GLU A 48 -2.16 -13.67 -2.57
CA GLU A 48 -2.23 -15.04 -3.11
C GLU A 48 -1.29 -15.16 -4.33
N GLU A 49 -1.31 -14.16 -5.21
CA GLU A 49 -0.57 -14.14 -6.49
C GLU A 49 0.74 -13.32 -6.46
N SER A 50 0.98 -12.53 -5.41
CA SER A 50 2.15 -11.63 -5.32
C SER A 50 2.80 -11.65 -3.94
N SER A 51 4.13 -11.63 -3.89
CA SER A 51 4.90 -11.47 -2.65
C SER A 51 5.30 -10.01 -2.36
N ILE A 52 4.85 -9.06 -3.18
CA ILE A 52 5.24 -7.64 -3.04
C ILE A 52 4.56 -7.04 -1.80
N PRO A 53 5.31 -6.43 -0.85
CA PRO A 53 4.73 -5.73 0.29
C PRO A 53 3.82 -4.57 -0.13
N VAL A 54 2.73 -4.35 0.60
CA VAL A 54 1.78 -3.26 0.35
C VAL A 54 1.72 -2.35 1.57
N LEU A 55 2.13 -1.09 1.41
CA LEU A 55 2.01 -0.06 2.44
C LEU A 55 0.72 0.75 2.23
N GLY A 56 -0.24 0.60 3.12
CA GLY A 56 -1.46 1.40 3.17
C GLY A 56 -1.24 2.73 3.88
N LEU A 57 -1.27 3.83 3.12
CA LEU A 57 -1.21 5.19 3.64
C LEU A 57 -2.63 5.75 3.83
N ARG A 58 -2.91 6.29 5.02
CA ARG A 58 -4.15 7.02 5.30
C ARG A 58 -4.07 8.43 4.72
N GLU A 59 -5.22 9.03 4.44
CA GLU A 59 -5.28 10.42 3.96
C GLU A 59 -4.62 11.37 4.97
N GLY A 60 -3.79 12.29 4.46
CA GLY A 60 -2.94 13.14 5.29
C GLY A 60 -1.62 12.50 5.71
N SER A 61 -1.29 11.31 5.22
CA SER A 61 0.02 10.67 5.37
C SER A 61 0.72 10.45 4.04
N LEU A 62 2.04 10.46 4.07
CA LEU A 62 2.89 10.24 2.91
C LEU A 62 4.16 9.48 3.30
N LEU A 63 4.72 8.73 2.34
CA LEU A 63 6.04 8.16 2.47
C LEU A 63 7.04 9.12 1.82
N HIS A 64 7.94 9.69 2.63
CA HIS A 64 9.00 10.56 2.14
C HIS A 64 10.23 9.71 1.83
N VAL A 65 10.56 9.56 0.54
CA VAL A 65 11.68 8.74 0.07
C VAL A 65 12.79 9.66 -0.44
N THR A 66 13.99 9.50 0.12
CA THR A 66 15.20 10.24 -0.26
C THR A 66 16.39 9.29 -0.29
N ASP A 67 17.02 9.16 -1.47
CA ASP A 67 18.10 8.21 -1.75
C ASP A 67 17.74 6.78 -1.30
N ASN A 68 18.34 6.36 -0.18
CA ASN A 68 18.21 5.03 0.40
C ASN A 68 17.42 5.05 1.73
N SER A 69 16.61 6.10 1.93
CA SER A 69 15.80 6.28 3.13
C SER A 69 14.33 6.47 2.77
N ALA A 70 13.44 5.85 3.54
CA ALA A 70 12.00 6.05 3.44
C ALA A 70 11.46 6.32 4.85
N LYS A 71 10.79 7.46 5.06
CA LYS A 71 10.20 7.82 6.36
C LYS A 71 8.72 8.13 6.23
N LEU A 72 7.92 7.60 7.14
CA LEU A 72 6.51 7.97 7.22
C LEU A 72 6.37 9.41 7.73
N ARG A 73 5.64 10.24 7.00
CA ARG A 73 5.32 11.64 7.36
C ARG A 73 3.82 11.88 7.26
N GLY A 74 3.38 13.00 7.84
CA GLY A 74 1.97 13.42 7.84
C GLY A 74 1.31 13.25 9.21
N LEU A 75 0.01 13.00 9.22
CA LEU A 75 -0.83 13.07 10.42
C LEU A 75 -1.32 11.72 10.94
N LYS A 76 -1.22 10.66 10.13
CA LYS A 76 -1.81 9.35 10.45
C LYS A 76 -0.79 8.23 10.28
N ASN A 77 -1.00 7.16 11.03
CA ASN A 77 -0.20 5.94 10.93
C ASN A 77 -0.43 5.24 9.58
N ALA A 78 0.52 4.38 9.20
CA ALA A 78 0.44 3.54 8.01
C ALA A 78 0.32 2.07 8.40
N LYS A 79 -0.29 1.26 7.56
CA LYS A 79 -0.45 -0.18 7.78
C LYS A 79 0.26 -0.95 6.68
N LEU A 80 1.23 -1.78 7.03
CA LEU A 80 1.98 -2.62 6.11
C LEU A 80 1.33 -4.00 6.06
N PHE A 81 1.13 -4.50 4.85
CA PHE A 81 0.64 -5.84 4.55
C PHE A 81 1.75 -6.60 3.86
N ILE A 82 2.05 -7.79 4.34
CA ILE A 82 3.02 -8.70 3.74
C ILE A 82 2.35 -10.07 3.62
N LYS A 83 2.60 -10.76 2.51
CA LYS A 83 2.09 -12.11 2.27
C LYS A 83 2.39 -13.01 3.48
N GLU A 84 1.37 -13.76 3.89
CA GLU A 84 1.45 -14.76 4.97
C GLU A 84 1.87 -14.19 6.34
N GLN A 85 1.73 -12.88 6.54
CA GLN A 85 2.03 -12.21 7.81
C GLN A 85 0.84 -11.38 8.28
N GLU A 86 0.72 -11.23 9.59
CA GLU A 86 -0.21 -10.26 10.14
C GLU A 86 0.22 -8.84 9.74
N SER A 87 -0.75 -8.05 9.32
CA SER A 87 -0.53 -6.66 8.96
C SER A 87 -0.01 -5.86 10.16
N LYS A 88 1.00 -5.02 9.94
CA LYS A 88 1.68 -4.24 10.98
C LYS A 88 1.42 -2.75 10.83
N GLU A 89 1.06 -2.09 11.91
CA GLU A 89 0.90 -0.63 11.93
C GLU A 89 2.23 0.08 12.28
N PHE A 90 2.48 1.21 11.64
CA PHE A 90 3.67 2.05 11.79
C PHE A 90 3.27 3.48 12.10
N GLU A 91 3.89 4.05 13.13
CA GLU A 91 3.63 5.41 13.58
C GLU A 91 4.28 6.45 12.64
N VAL A 92 3.69 7.63 12.58
CA VAL A 92 4.31 8.79 11.89
C VAL A 92 5.73 9.00 12.42
N GLY A 93 6.69 9.15 11.51
CA GLY A 93 8.11 9.26 11.82
C GLY A 93 8.87 7.94 11.75
N SER A 94 8.18 6.80 11.64
CA SER A 94 8.81 5.48 11.48
C SER A 94 9.71 5.44 10.26
N ASP A 95 10.86 4.78 10.43
CA ASP A 95 11.76 4.41 9.35
C ASP A 95 11.22 3.16 8.65
N LEU A 96 10.98 3.29 7.34
CA LEU A 96 10.46 2.27 6.45
C LEU A 96 11.44 1.96 5.32
N SER A 97 12.72 2.33 5.46
CA SER A 97 13.76 2.16 4.44
C SER A 97 13.99 0.69 4.06
N PHE A 98 13.62 -0.25 4.93
CA PHE A 98 13.66 -1.68 4.63
C PHE A 98 12.77 -2.07 3.43
N LEU A 99 11.74 -1.28 3.11
CA LEU A 99 10.88 -1.48 1.94
C LEU A 99 11.58 -1.13 0.61
N LEU A 100 12.72 -0.42 0.66
CA LEU A 100 13.48 -0.08 -0.55
C LEU A 100 14.38 -1.23 -1.03
N HIS A 101 14.57 -2.26 -0.21
CA HIS A 101 15.47 -3.39 -0.45
C HIS A 101 14.75 -4.74 -0.52
N SER A 102 13.41 -4.73 -0.45
CA SER A 102 12.56 -5.92 -0.42
C SER A 102 12.23 -6.46 -1.81
#